data_AF-A0A1E5KY71-F1
#
_entry.id   AF-A0A1E5KY71-F1
#
_cell.length_a   1.000
_cell.length_b   1.000
_cell.length_c   1.000
_cell.angle_alpha   90.00
_cell.angle_beta   90.00
_cell.angle_gamma   90.00
#
_symmetry.space_group_name_H-M   'P 1'
#
loop_
_entity.id
_entity.type
_entity.pdbx_description
1 polymer ?
#
loop_
_entity_poly.entity_id
_entity_poly.type
_entity_poly.pdbx_seq_one_letter_code
_entity_poly.pdbx_strand_id
1 'polypeptide(L)' 'MSKKWQTFTIKYPYFSILVVAIVASCIGIAVEYLVNRDFLSGGFWVTFISILGQWAIVRKRITKNRKKEKSGK' A
#
# COMPACT_ATOMS: atom_id res chain seq x y z
N MET A 1 -10.74 -11.25 0.43
CA MET A 1 -11.45 -10.32 1.35
C MET A 1 -12.70 -11.03 1.85
N SER A 2 -12.75 -11.37 3.14
CA SER A 2 -13.82 -12.23 3.67
C SER A 2 -15.16 -11.49 3.64
N LYS A 3 -16.26 -12.17 3.28
CA LYS A 3 -17.61 -11.57 3.15
C LYS A 3 -18.05 -10.80 4.42
N LYS A 4 -17.64 -11.27 5.60
CA LYS A 4 -17.89 -10.60 6.89
C LYS A 4 -17.27 -9.21 7.00
N TRP A 5 -16.09 -9.01 6.42
CA TRP A 5 -15.41 -7.70 6.43
C TRP A 5 -16.14 -6.68 5.57
N GLN A 6 -16.64 -7.07 4.39
CA GLN A 6 -17.40 -6.15 3.54
C GLN A 6 -18.68 -5.67 4.23
N THR A 7 -19.44 -6.56 4.88
CA THR A 7 -20.64 -6.17 5.63
C THR A 7 -20.31 -5.22 6.78
N PHE A 8 -19.18 -5.42 7.45
CA PHE A 8 -18.72 -4.56 8.54
C PHE A 8 -18.31 -3.17 8.04
N THR A 9 -17.60 -3.09 6.92
CA THR A 9 -17.19 -1.84 6.28
C THR A 9 -18.38 -1.04 5.75
N ILE A 10 -19.43 -1.72 5.27
CA ILE A 10 -20.68 -1.08 4.84
C ILE A 10 -21.48 -0.57 6.04
N LYS A 11 -21.52 -1.32 7.14
CA LYS A 11 -22.31 -0.98 8.34
C LYS A 11 -21.66 0.11 9.20
N TYR A 12 -20.33 0.16 9.25
CA TYR A 12 -19.57 1.14 10.04
C TYR A 12 -18.39 1.71 9.24
N PRO A 13 -18.65 2.58 8.25
CA PRO A 13 -17.63 3.07 7.32
C PRO A 13 -16.49 3.81 8.01
N TYR A 14 -16.78 4.69 8.97
CA TYR A 14 -15.78 5.44 9.72
C TYR A 14 -14.92 4.53 10.62
N PHE A 15 -15.53 3.51 11.23
CA PHE A 15 -14.84 2.57 12.10
C PHE A 15 -13.89 1.66 11.30
N SER A 16 -14.31 1.26 10.09
CA SER A 16 -13.44 0.50 9.18
C SER A 16 -12.23 1.32 8.74
N ILE A 17 -12.39 2.62 8.47
CA ILE A 17 -11.28 3.51 8.13
C ILE A 17 -10.33 3.65 9.33
N LEU A 18 -10.86 3.81 10.53
CA LEU A 18 -10.07 3.93 11.76
C LEU A 18 -9.26 2.66 12.07
N VAL A 19 -9.86 1.48 11.91
CA VAL A 19 -9.17 0.19 12.07
C VAL A 19 -8.05 0.04 11.04
N VAL A 20 -8.30 0.38 9.78
CA VAL A 20 -7.28 0.32 8.73
C VAL A 20 -6.15 1.33 9.00
N ALA A 21 -6.47 2.53 9.45
CA ALA A 21 -5.48 3.55 9.79
C ALA A 21 -4.59 3.12 10.96
N ILE A 22 -5.17 2.55 12.03
CA ILE A 22 -4.40 2.02 13.17
C ILE A 22 -3.50 0.87 12.72
N VAL A 23 -4.05 -0.09 11.97
CA VAL A 23 -3.28 -1.25 11.49
C VAL A 23 -2.15 -0.81 10.56
N ALA A 24 -2.41 0.12 9.63
CA ALA A 24 -1.39 0.64 8.73
C ALA A 24 -0.30 1.41 9.48
N SER A 25 -0.67 2.21 10.49
CA SER A 25 0.28 2.93 11.35
C SER A 25 1.14 1.96 12.16
N CYS A 26 0.54 0.96 12.81
CA CYS A 26 1.27 -0.07 13.53
C CYS A 26 2.21 -0.86 12.63
N ILE A 27 1.79 -1.21 11.40
CA ILE A 27 2.66 -1.91 10.44
C ILE A 27 3.83 -1.02 10.02
N GLY A 28 3.58 0.27 9.74
CA GLY A 28 4.65 1.21 9.40
C GLY A 28 5.71 1.31 10.50
N ILE A 29 5.26 1.50 11.74
CA ILE A 29 6.14 1.59 12.92
C ILE A 29 6.83 0.25 13.18
N ALA A 30 6.11 -0.87 13.06
CA ALA A 30 6.66 -2.21 13.34
C ALA A 30 7.70 -2.63 12.30
N VAL A 31 7.48 -2.35 11.02
CA VAL A 31 8.47 -2.62 9.96
C VAL A 31 9.72 -1.77 10.17
N GLU A 32 9.56 -0.50 10.52
CA GLU A 32 10.68 0.41 10.81
C GLU A 32 11.49 -0.05 12.04
N TYR A 33 10.79 -0.50 13.10
CA TYR A 33 11.40 -1.03 14.30
C TYR A 33 12.11 -2.38 14.07
N LEU A 34 11.53 -3.28 13.27
CA LEU A 34 12.09 -4.61 13.01
C LEU A 34 13.37 -4.53 12.14
N VAL A 35 13.39 -3.61 11.18
CA VAL A 35 14.50 -3.47 10.24
C VAL A 35 15.64 -2.64 10.82
N ASN A 36 15.33 -1.54 11.50
CA ASN A 36 16.33 -0.53 11.86
C ASN A 36 16.56 -0.41 13.37
N ARG A 37 15.68 -0.98 14.22
CA ARG A 37 15.65 -0.77 15.69
C ARG A 37 15.66 0.70 16.18
N ASP A 38 15.62 1.66 15.26
CA ASP A 38 15.73 3.10 15.50
C ASP A 38 14.59 3.85 14.80
N PHE A 39 13.86 4.64 15.58
CA PHE A 39 12.60 5.31 15.19
C PHE A 39 12.78 6.57 14.31
N LEU A 40 14.01 7.01 14.01
CA LEU A 40 14.29 8.35 13.49
C LEU A 40 14.95 8.41 12.11
N SER A 41 15.52 7.32 11.60
CA SER A 41 16.29 7.34 10.34
C SER A 41 15.80 6.38 9.25
N GLY A 42 14.94 5.41 9.59
CA GLY A 42 14.50 4.36 8.66
C GLY A 42 13.31 4.75 7.78
N GLY A 43 12.43 5.61 8.28
CA GLY A 43 11.17 5.96 7.63
C GLY A 43 11.35 6.63 6.27
N PHE A 44 12.42 7.39 6.07
CA PHE A 44 12.78 7.98 4.78
C PHE A 44 13.08 6.91 3.73
N TRP A 45 13.87 5.88 4.09
CA TRP A 45 14.19 4.80 3.15
C TRP A 45 12.98 3.92 2.85
N VAL A 46 12.13 3.64 3.84
CA VAL A 46 10.91 2.84 3.63
C VAL A 46 9.90 3.57 2.74
N THR A 47 9.69 4.87 2.97
CA THR A 47 8.85 5.70 2.11
C THR A 47 9.46 5.84 0.71
N PHE A 48 10.77 6.05 0.60
CA PHE A 48 11.48 6.12 -0.68
C PHE A 48 11.38 4.82 -1.48
N ILE A 49 11.58 3.66 -0.85
CA ILE A 49 11.42 2.34 -1.49
C ILE A 49 9.96 2.09 -1.87
N SER A 50 9.00 2.48 -1.04
CA SER A 50 7.56 2.35 -1.35
C SER A 50 7.16 3.20 -2.55
N ILE A 51 7.71 4.42 -2.66
CA ILE A 51 7.51 5.31 -3.81
C ILE A 51 8.15 4.73 -5.07
N LEU A 52 9.38 4.22 -4.99
CA LEU A 52 10.06 3.55 -6.11
C LEU A 52 9.29 2.30 -6.58
N GLY A 53 8.77 1.51 -5.64
CA GLY A 53 7.96 0.33 -5.93
C GLY A 53 6.66 0.68 -6.67
N GLN A 54 5.92 1.67 -6.17
CA GLN A 54 4.71 2.16 -6.84
C GLN A 54 5.03 2.73 -8.24
N TRP A 55 6.10 3.50 -8.38
CA TRP A 55 6.53 4.05 -9.67
C TRP A 55 6.90 2.97 -10.68
N ALA A 56 7.61 1.92 -10.26
CA ALA A 56 7.96 0.79 -11.11
C ALA A 56 6.71 0.01 -11.58
N ILE A 57 5.73 -0.20 -10.70
CA ILE A 57 4.46 -0.87 -11.02
C ILE A 57 3.66 -0.04 -12.03
N VAL A 58 3.55 1.27 -11.81
CA VAL A 58 2.84 2.20 -12.71
C VAL A 58 3.52 2.24 -14.08
N ARG A 59 4.85 2.35 -14.15
CA ARG A 59 5.60 2.26 -15.42
C ARG A 59 5.32 0.96 -16.15
N LYS A 60 5.36 -0.19 -15.45
CA LYS A 60 5.06 -1.48 -16.06
C LYS A 60 3.62 -1.57 -16.58
N ARG A 61 2.63 -0.99 -15.87
CA ARG A 61 1.23 -0.93 -16.35
C ARG A 61 1.07 -0.05 -17.59
N ILE A 62 1.69 1.13 -17.63
CA ILE A 62 1.63 2.04 -18.78
C ILE A 62 2.22 1.36 -20.03
N THR A 63 3.39 0.72 -19.89
CA THR A 63 4.03 0.00 -21.00
C THR A 63 3.21 -1.22 -21.47
N LYS A 64 2.54 -1.92 -20.55
CA LYS A 64 1.67 -3.06 -20.89
C LYS A 64 0.39 -2.62 -21.61
N ASN A 65 -0.20 -1.49 -21.21
CA ASN A 65 -1.36 -0.90 -21.90
C ASN A 65 -0.99 -0.45 -23.32
N ARG A 66 0.19 0.17 -23.51
CA ARG A 66 0.70 0.55 -24.84
C ARG A 66 0.94 -0.64 -25.77
N LYS A 67 1.35 -1.80 -25.24
CA LYS A 67 1.50 -3.04 -26.03
C LYS A 67 0.16 -3.69 -26.38
N LYS A 68 -0.83 -3.62 -25.49
CA LYS A 68 -2.20 -4.09 -25.79
C LYS A 68 -2.88 -3.26 -26.88
N GLU A 69 -2.68 -1.95 -26.88
CA GLU A 69 -3.22 -1.05 -27.91
C GLU A 69 -2.60 -1.27 -29.30
N LYS A 70 -1.31 -1.66 -29.35
CA LYS A 70 -0.61 -1.97 -30.61
C LYS A 70 -0.81 -3.40 -31.13
N SER A 71 -1.33 -4.31 -30.31
CA SER A 71 -1.56 -5.72 -30.69
C SER A 71 -3.04 -6.03 -30.96
N GLY A 72 -3.93 -5.06 -30.73
CA GLY A 72 -5.35 -5.12 -31.06
C GLY A 72 -5.77 -4.16 -32.17
N LYS A 73 -4.81 -3.64 -32.94
CA LYS A 73 -5.00 -2.93 -34.20
C LYS A 73 -4.38 -3.74 -35.33
#